data_AF-A0A948SZU7-F1
#
_entry.id   AF-A0A948SZU7-F1
#
_cell.length_a   1.000
_cell.length_b   1.000
_cell.length_c   1.000
_cell.angle_alpha   90.00
_cell.angle_beta   90.00
_cell.angle_gamma   90.00
#
_symmetry.space_group_name_H-M   'P 1'
#
loop_
_entity.id
_entity.type
_entity.pdbx_description
1 polymer ?
#
loop_
_entity_poly.entity_id
_entity_poly.type
_entity_poly.pdbx_seq_one_letter_code
_entity_poly.pdbx_strand_id
1 'polypeptide(L)'
;MNITQVDRVLVVEGNDPPMNRMSLAYIDEWETLLDRIETDSNIRAVVVTAAGDTNFSVGMDLKELTSQAASRGGFEAVLDQRRRVLHRIET
;
A
#
# COMPACT_ATOMS: atom_id res chain seq x y z
N MET A 1 6.29 3.93 -3.09
CA MET A 1 5.43 3.57 -4.26
C MET A 1 5.64 4.61 -5.36
N ASN A 2 5.37 4.27 -6.63
CA ASN A 2 5.34 5.27 -7.72
C ASN A 2 3.87 5.65 -7.99
N ILE A 3 3.54 6.94 -8.03
CA ILE A 3 2.15 7.42 -8.18
C ILE A 3 2.10 8.38 -9.36
N THR A 4 1.20 8.11 -10.30
CA THR A 4 0.91 9.01 -11.43
C THR A 4 -0.59 9.19 -11.56
N GLN A 5 -1.02 10.26 -12.24
CA GLN A 5 -2.43 10.51 -12.52
C GLN A 5 -2.59 10.78 -14.01
N VAL A 6 -3.50 10.05 -14.65
CA VAL A 6 -3.88 10.22 -16.05
C VAL A 6 -5.36 10.60 -16.05
N ASP A 7 -5.65 11.85 -16.40
CA ASP A 7 -6.98 12.45 -16.27
C ASP A 7 -7.55 12.29 -14.85
N ARG A 8 -8.61 11.49 -14.71
CA ARG A 8 -9.28 11.19 -13.43
C ARG A 8 -8.93 9.81 -12.86
N VAL A 9 -7.92 9.14 -13.43
CA VAL A 9 -7.46 7.82 -13.00
C VAL A 9 -6.12 7.97 -12.30
N LEU A 10 -6.06 7.55 -11.04
CA LEU A 10 -4.81 7.46 -10.30
C LEU A 10 -4.17 6.09 -10.57
N VAL A 11 -2.91 6.06 -10.98
CA VAL A 11 -2.14 4.83 -11.18
C VAL A 11 -1.13 4.72 -10.06
N VAL A 12 -1.24 3.63 -9.31
CA VAL A 12 -0.45 3.32 -8.14
C VAL A 12 0.39 2.09 -8.45
N GLU A 13 1.69 2.28 -8.57
CA GLU A 13 2.64 1.23 -8.92
C GLU A 13 3.48 0.83 -7.70
N GLY A 14 3.36 -0.43 -7.29
CA GLY A 14 4.24 -1.05 -6.31
C GLY A 14 5.66 -1.16 -6.87
N ASN A 15 6.63 -0.57 -6.19
CA ASN A 15 8.02 -0.49 -6.65
C ASN A 15 8.97 -0.65 -5.46
N ASP A 16 9.09 -1.88 -4.96
CA ASP A 16 10.10 -2.26 -3.96
C ASP A 16 10.98 -3.38 -4.55
N PRO A 17 12.07 -3.03 -5.25
CA PRO A 17 12.91 -4.04 -5.87
C PRO A 17 13.55 -4.96 -4.82
N PRO A 18 13.75 -6.25 -5.15
CA PRO A 18 13.58 -6.85 -6.47
C PRO A 18 12.19 -7.46 -6.74
N MET A 19 11.29 -7.50 -5.74
CA MET A 19 10.11 -8.39 -5.78
C MET A 19 8.81 -7.78 -5.25
N ASN A 20 8.75 -6.45 -5.08
CA ASN A 20 7.57 -5.70 -4.68
C ASN A 20 6.97 -6.16 -3.34
N ARG A 21 7.79 -6.14 -2.28
CA ARG A 21 7.29 -6.48 -0.94
C ARG A 21 6.41 -5.37 -0.40
N MET A 22 5.41 -5.76 0.38
CA MET A 22 4.61 -4.85 1.19
C MET A 22 5.31 -4.63 2.53
N SER A 23 6.31 -3.74 2.51
CA SER A 23 6.98 -3.25 3.72
C SER A 23 6.00 -2.51 4.64
N LEU A 24 6.43 -2.20 5.86
CA LEU A 24 5.66 -1.37 6.77
C LEU A 24 5.43 0.03 6.18
N ALA A 25 6.47 0.62 5.59
CA ALA A 25 6.37 1.92 4.92
C ALA A 25 5.38 1.89 3.74
N TYR A 26 5.32 0.78 2.99
CA TYR A 26 4.36 0.62 1.89
C TYR A 26 2.90 0.73 2.38
N ILE A 27 2.58 0.15 3.53
CA ILE A 27 1.22 0.24 4.11
C ILE A 27 0.94 1.64 4.67
N ASP A 28 1.94 2.32 5.25
CA ASP A 28 1.80 3.70 5.71
C ASP A 28 1.55 4.67 4.53
N GLU A 29 2.23 4.45 3.40
CA GLU A 29 2.00 5.19 2.16
C GLU A 29 0.56 5.01 1.66
N TRP A 30 -0.01 3.80 1.77
CA TRP A 30 -1.41 3.55 1.43
C TRP A 30 -2.40 4.30 2.34
N GLU A 31 -2.17 4.34 3.66
CA GLU A 31 -3.05 5.11 4.55
C GLU A 31 -3.12 6.59 4.14
N THR A 32 -1.94 7.17 3.87
CA THR A 32 -1.83 8.56 3.39
C THR A 32 -2.48 8.76 2.03
N LEU A 33 -2.30 7.80 1.12
CA LEU A 33 -2.84 7.87 -0.23
C LEU A 33 -4.37 7.76 -0.25
N LEU A 34 -4.93 6.90 0.60
CA LEU A 34 -6.37 6.73 0.73
C LEU A 34 -7.04 8.00 1.27
N ASP A 35 -6.40 8.71 2.22
CA ASP A 35 -6.91 10.00 2.71
C ASP A 35 -7.06 11.01 1.57
N ARG A 36 -6.11 11.01 0.63
CA ARG A 36 -6.18 11.82 -0.59
C ARG A 36 -7.26 11.33 -1.55
N ILE A 37 -7.33 10.02 -1.81
CA ILE A 37 -8.29 9.44 -2.76
C ILE A 37 -9.74 9.72 -2.31
N GLU A 38 -10.02 9.60 -1.02
CA GLU A 38 -11.36 9.78 -0.45
C GLU A 38 -11.84 11.23 -0.48
N THR A 39 -10.91 12.20 -0.52
CA THR A 39 -11.23 13.63 -0.45
C THR A 39 -11.09 14.37 -1.78
N ASP A 40 -10.33 13.83 -2.74
CA ASP A 40 -10.12 14.45 -4.05
C ASP A 40 -11.16 14.00 -5.08
N SER A 41 -12.19 14.84 -5.28
CA SER A 41 -13.24 14.62 -6.28
C SER A 41 -12.78 14.49 -7.74
N ASN A 42 -11.51 14.82 -8.06
CA ASN A 42 -10.95 14.61 -9.38
C ASN A 42 -10.47 13.16 -9.60
N ILE A 43 -10.27 12.38 -8.55
CA ILE A 43 -9.92 10.96 -8.64
C ILE A 43 -11.23 10.17 -8.71
N ARG A 44 -11.42 9.44 -9.81
CA ARG A 44 -12.65 8.68 -10.09
C ARG A 44 -12.43 7.20 -10.24
N ALA A 45 -11.19 6.78 -10.44
CA ALA A 45 -10.76 5.39 -10.43
C ALA A 45 -9.31 5.30 -9.98
N VAL A 46 -8.94 4.15 -9.43
CA VAL A 46 -7.57 3.81 -9.04
C VAL A 46 -7.19 2.51 -9.75
N VAL A 47 -6.03 2.52 -10.41
CA VAL A 47 -5.41 1.32 -10.97
C VAL A 47 -4.21 0.98 -10.10
N VAL A 48 -4.17 -0.24 -9.60
CA VAL A 48 -3.03 -0.77 -8.86
C VAL A 48 -2.25 -1.72 -9.76
N THR A 49 -0.96 -1.44 -9.92
CA THR A 49 -0.03 -2.22 -10.75
C THR A 49 1.31 -2.38 -10.03
N ALA A 50 2.29 -3.00 -10.68
CA ALA A 50 3.62 -3.20 -10.14
C ALA A 50 4.70 -2.83 -11.16
N ALA A 51 5.84 -2.36 -10.66
CA ALA A 51 7.03 -2.14 -11.45
C ALA A 51 7.63 -3.49 -11.87
N GLY A 52 8.00 -3.59 -13.14
CA GLY A 52 8.46 -4.84 -13.75
C GLY A 52 7.31 -5.79 -14.12
N ASP A 53 7.64 -6.96 -14.64
CA ASP A 53 6.70 -7.94 -15.20
C ASP A 53 6.65 -9.28 -14.43
N THR A 54 7.52 -9.44 -13.43
CA THR A 54 7.74 -10.72 -12.77
C THR A 54 6.88 -10.92 -11.52
N ASN A 55 6.76 -9.90 -10.66
CA ASN A 55 6.01 -9.99 -9.41
C ASN A 55 5.10 -8.78 -9.27
N PHE A 56 3.79 -9.00 -9.12
CA PHE A 56 2.89 -7.93 -8.67
C PHE A 56 3.25 -7.51 -7.24
N SER A 57 3.26 -8.49 -6.33
CA SER A 57 3.81 -8.38 -4.98
C SER A 57 4.10 -9.77 -4.43
N VAL A 58 5.12 -9.90 -3.59
CA VAL A 58 5.40 -11.14 -2.82
C VAL A 58 4.81 -11.13 -1.41
N GLY A 59 3.95 -10.15 -1.09
CA GLY A 59 3.32 -10.07 0.21
C GLY A 59 4.13 -9.28 1.23
N MET A 60 3.80 -9.47 2.51
CA MET A 60 4.35 -8.73 3.63
C MET A 60 5.85 -8.96 3.80
N ASP A 61 6.61 -7.91 4.12
CA ASP A 61 7.98 -8.10 4.60
C ASP A 61 7.97 -8.72 6.02
N LEU A 62 8.12 -10.04 6.09
CA LEU A 62 8.12 -10.78 7.35
C LEU A 62 9.33 -10.45 8.24
N LYS A 63 10.44 -9.98 7.66
CA LYS A 63 11.61 -9.56 8.46
C LYS A 63 11.28 -8.27 9.20
N GLU A 64 10.61 -7.33 8.56
CA GLU A 64 10.13 -6.11 9.23
C GLU A 64 9.04 -6.42 10.26
N LEU A 65 8.09 -7.30 9.92
CA LEU A 65 7.07 -7.72 10.88
C LEU A 65 7.71 -8.28 12.16
N THR A 66 8.65 -9.21 12.03
CA THR A 66 9.32 -9.84 13.18
C THR A 66 10.20 -8.88 13.98
N SER A 67 10.91 -7.97 13.31
CA SER A 67 11.88 -7.09 13.97
C SER A 67 11.29 -5.77 14.48
N GLN A 68 10.19 -5.28 13.90
CA GLN A 68 9.67 -3.93 14.17
C GLN A 68 8.27 -3.90 14.76
N ALA A 69 7.52 -5.01 14.77
CA ALA A 69 6.13 -5.01 15.27
C ALA A 69 6.00 -4.47 16.70
N ALA A 70 6.93 -4.81 17.61
CA ALA A 70 6.88 -4.33 18.99
C ALA A 70 6.88 -2.78 19.08
N SER A 71 7.66 -2.10 18.24
CA SER A 71 7.69 -0.63 18.18
C SER A 71 6.40 -0.01 17.61
N ARG A 72 5.58 -0.82 16.93
CA ARG A 72 4.29 -0.44 16.32
C ARG A 72 3.08 -0.89 17.11
N GLY A 73 3.24 -1.23 18.39
CA GLY A 73 2.15 -1.69 19.25
C GLY A 73 1.88 -3.21 19.18
N GLY A 74 2.80 -3.98 18.59
CA GLY A 74 2.74 -5.44 18.52
C GLY A 74 2.23 -5.97 17.18
N PHE A 75 2.26 -7.30 17.04
CA PHE A 75 1.87 -8.00 15.80
C PHE A 75 0.41 -7.69 15.39
N GLU A 76 -0.52 -7.72 16.34
CA GLU A 76 -1.94 -7.48 16.06
C GLU A 76 -2.18 -6.06 15.52
N ALA A 77 -1.56 -5.04 16.11
CA ALA A 77 -1.69 -3.66 15.64
C ALA A 77 -1.25 -3.49 14.17
N VAL A 78 -0.18 -4.21 13.78
CA VAL A 78 0.35 -4.22 12.41
C VAL A 78 -0.60 -4.93 11.44
N LEU A 79 -1.27 -6.01 11.86
CA LEU A 79 -2.27 -6.71 11.06
C LEU A 79 -3.59 -5.92 10.96
N ASP A 80 -4.00 -5.26 12.03
CA ASP A 80 -5.18 -4.41 12.06
C ASP A 80 -5.02 -3.20 11.13
N GLN A 81 -3.83 -2.60 11.05
CA GLN A 81 -3.52 -1.54 10.07
C GLN A 81 -3.78 -2.02 8.64
N ARG A 82 -3.30 -3.21 8.30
CA ARG A 82 -3.49 -3.79 6.95
C ARG A 82 -4.96 -4.05 6.65
N ARG A 83 -5.71 -4.57 7.63
CA ARG A 83 -7.16 -4.76 7.50
C ARG A 83 -7.90 -3.44 7.28
N ARG A 84 -7.52 -2.36 7.98
CA ARG A 84 -8.11 -1.03 7.76
C ARG A 84 -7.87 -0.53 6.33
N VAL A 85 -6.64 -0.67 5.81
CA VAL A 85 -6.31 -0.29 4.43
C VAL A 85 -7.14 -1.09 3.42
N LEU A 86 -7.22 -2.42 3.57
CA LEU A 86 -8.01 -3.25 2.68
C LEU A 86 -9.51 -2.91 2.74
N HIS A 87 -10.04 -2.71 3.94
CA HIS A 87 -11.44 -2.34 4.12
C HIS A 87 -11.79 -1.03 3.39
N ARG A 88 -10.95 0.00 3.50
CA ARG A 88 -11.11 1.28 2.79
C ARG A 88 -11.02 1.16 1.26
N ILE A 89 -10.36 0.13 0.74
CA ILE A 89 -10.33 -0.15 -0.70
C ILE A 89 -11.61 -0.89 -1.14
N GLU A 90 -12.18 -1.72 -0.27
CA GLU A 90 -13.35 -2.54 -0.55
C GLU A 90 -14.69 -1.77 -0.46
N THR A 91 -14.75 -0.69 0.33
CA THR A 91 -15.99 0.06 0.63
C THR A 91 -15.80 1.56 0.55
#